data_AF-A0AAE1B2U2-F1
#
_entry.id   AF-A0AAE1B2U2-F1
#
_cell.length_a   1.000
_cell.length_b   1.000
_cell.length_c   1.000
_cell.angle_alpha   90.00
_cell.angle_beta   90.00
_cell.angle_gamma   90.00
#
_symmetry.space_group_name_H-M   'P 1'
#
loop_
_entity.id
_entity.type
_entity.pdbx_description
1 polymer ?
#
loop_
_entity_poly.entity_id
_entity_poly.type
_entity_poly.pdbx_seq_one_letter_code
_entity_poly.pdbx_strand_id
1 'polypeptide(L)'
;MAEGYFKDRNISTYQDESWPTSGSSWLRVNPTGIRKNLNWIRQQYGEVPIYITENGVSARNVSLEDTYRISYYQQYINEVLKGRETTHFSHRADL
;
A
#
# COMPACT_ATOMS: atom_id res chain seq x y z
N MET A 1 -13.04 28.95 -8.41
CA MET A 1 -12.36 27.64 -8.32
C MET A 1 -10.94 27.87 -8.80
N ALA A 2 -9.93 27.69 -7.95
CA ALA A 2 -8.58 28.19 -8.20
C ALA A 2 -7.87 27.44 -9.34
N GLU A 3 -7.17 28.19 -10.20
CA GLU A 3 -6.20 27.67 -11.16
C GLU A 3 -4.99 27.05 -10.43
N GLY A 4 -4.33 26.05 -11.05
CA GLY A 4 -3.07 25.47 -10.54
C GLY A 4 -2.99 23.94 -10.59
N TYR A 5 -1.99 23.37 -9.91
CA TYR A 5 -1.60 21.96 -9.87
C TYR A 5 -2.74 20.93 -10.05
N PHE A 6 -3.86 21.10 -9.35
CA PHE A 6 -4.97 20.14 -9.41
C PHE A 6 -5.65 20.06 -10.78
N LYS A 7 -5.67 21.16 -11.56
CA LYS A 7 -6.25 21.21 -12.90
C LYS A 7 -5.29 20.67 -13.96
N ASP A 8 -3.97 20.80 -13.73
CA ASP A 8 -2.93 20.41 -14.70
C ASP A 8 -2.69 18.90 -14.78
N ARG A 9 -3.08 18.15 -13.75
CA ARG A 9 -2.78 16.70 -13.69
C ARG A 9 -3.56 15.87 -14.71
N ASN A 10 -4.65 16.39 -15.26
CA ASN A 10 -5.54 15.69 -16.19
C ASN A 10 -5.91 14.27 -15.72
N ILE A 11 -6.24 14.12 -14.42
CA ILE A 11 -6.67 12.85 -13.82
C ILE A 11 -7.94 13.05 -12.98
N SER A 12 -8.73 12.00 -12.85
CA SER A 12 -9.75 11.85 -11.82
C SER A 12 -9.20 11.03 -10.65
N THR A 13 -9.47 11.44 -9.42
CA THR A 13 -9.12 10.66 -8.22
C THR A 13 -10.33 9.95 -7.66
N TYR A 14 -10.17 8.70 -7.25
CA TYR A 14 -11.20 7.88 -6.61
C TYR A 14 -10.66 7.25 -5.33
N GLN A 15 -11.50 7.17 -4.30
CA GLN A 15 -11.25 6.42 -3.07
C GLN A 15 -12.48 5.58 -2.78
N ASP A 16 -12.29 4.29 -2.52
CA ASP A 16 -13.39 3.41 -2.12
C ASP A 16 -13.89 3.81 -0.73
N GLU A 17 -15.18 4.11 -0.63
CA GLU A 17 -15.80 4.56 0.62
C GLU A 17 -15.83 3.47 1.69
N SER A 18 -15.77 2.19 1.29
CA SER A 18 -15.70 1.06 2.23
C SER A 18 -14.35 0.95 2.93
N TRP A 19 -13.29 1.59 2.42
CA TRP A 19 -11.97 1.54 3.04
C TRP A 19 -11.90 2.45 4.27
N PRO A 20 -11.33 1.96 5.39
CA PRO A 20 -11.18 2.76 6.60
C PRO A 20 -10.44 4.07 6.32
N THR A 21 -10.99 5.17 6.86
CA THR A 21 -10.37 6.48 6.86
C THR A 21 -9.15 6.52 7.77
N SER A 22 -8.26 7.48 7.54
CA SER A 22 -7.15 7.80 8.43
C SER A 22 -7.24 9.26 8.90
N GLY A 23 -6.22 9.75 9.61
CA GLY A 23 -6.13 11.16 9.97
C GLY A 23 -5.94 12.13 8.79
N SER A 24 -5.55 11.60 7.62
CA SER A 24 -5.26 12.36 6.39
C SER A 24 -6.32 12.11 5.34
N SER A 25 -6.85 13.17 4.72
CA SER A 25 -7.94 13.09 3.72
C SER A 25 -7.59 12.29 2.47
N TRP A 26 -6.31 12.18 2.15
CA TRP A 26 -5.81 11.45 0.98
C TRP A 26 -5.48 9.97 1.26
N LEU A 27 -5.43 9.54 2.53
CA LEU A 27 -4.92 8.24 2.92
C LEU A 27 -6.04 7.33 3.45
N ARG A 28 -6.32 6.26 2.69
CA ARG A 28 -7.22 5.17 3.06
C ARG A 28 -6.45 3.89 3.36
N VAL A 29 -6.98 3.05 4.25
CA VAL A 29 -6.36 1.78 4.63
C VAL A 29 -6.79 0.67 3.67
N ASN A 30 -5.85 0.16 2.87
CA ASN A 30 -6.05 -0.99 2.00
C ASN A 30 -4.78 -1.85 1.98
N PRO A 31 -4.63 -2.80 2.92
CA PRO A 31 -3.42 -3.62 3.04
C PRO A 31 -3.10 -4.40 1.77
N THR A 32 -4.12 -4.95 1.08
CA THR A 32 -3.88 -5.72 -0.15
C THR A 32 -3.25 -4.90 -1.28
N GLY A 33 -3.41 -3.57 -1.23
CA GLY A 33 -2.82 -2.65 -2.20
C GLY A 33 -1.30 -2.73 -2.25
N ILE A 34 -0.61 -2.88 -1.11
CA ILE A 34 0.85 -2.95 -1.09
C ILE A 34 1.36 -4.21 -1.80
N ARG A 35 0.71 -5.36 -1.59
CA ARG A 35 1.03 -6.61 -2.29
C ARG A 35 0.79 -6.50 -3.79
N LYS A 36 -0.33 -5.89 -4.20
CA LYS A 36 -0.63 -5.64 -5.62
C LYS A 36 0.44 -4.76 -6.26
N ASN A 37 0.89 -3.71 -5.59
CA ASN A 37 1.97 -2.85 -6.07
C ASN A 37 3.29 -3.60 -6.22
N LEU A 38 3.68 -4.42 -5.23
CA LEU A 38 4.90 -5.24 -5.31
C LEU A 38 4.84 -6.23 -6.49
N ASN A 39 3.70 -6.89 -6.68
CA ASN A 39 3.47 -7.80 -7.80
C ASN A 39 3.54 -7.06 -9.14
N TRP A 40 2.96 -5.87 -9.23
CA TRP A 40 3.00 -5.05 -10.44
C TRP A 40 4.43 -4.60 -10.77
N ILE A 41 5.17 -4.05 -9.81
CA ILE A 41 6.58 -3.66 -9.99
C ILE A 41 7.38 -4.85 -10.52
N ARG A 42 7.21 -6.02 -9.92
CA ARG A 42 7.90 -7.24 -10.36
C ARG A 42 7.51 -7.66 -11.79
N GLN A 43 6.23 -7.58 -12.15
CA GLN A 43 5.79 -7.90 -13.52
C GLN A 43 6.35 -6.92 -14.55
N GLN A 44 6.49 -5.64 -14.19
CA GLN A 44 6.98 -4.61 -15.11
C GLN A 44 8.51 -4.56 -15.21
N TYR A 45 9.22 -4.82 -14.11
CA TYR A 45 10.66 -4.57 -14.00
C TYR A 45 11.48 -5.84 -13.67
N GLY A 46 10.83 -7.00 -13.51
CA GLY A 46 11.49 -8.27 -13.18
C GLY A 46 11.82 -8.43 -11.69
N GLU A 47 12.69 -9.39 -11.38
CA GLU A 47 13.17 -9.65 -10.02
C GLU A 47 14.24 -8.62 -9.60
N VAL A 48 13.79 -7.44 -9.16
CA VAL A 48 14.69 -6.42 -8.60
C VAL A 48 14.60 -6.38 -7.06
N PRO A 49 15.70 -6.07 -6.34
CA PRO A 49 15.62 -5.80 -4.91
C PRO A 49 14.72 -4.59 -4.62
N ILE A 50 13.77 -4.74 -3.69
CA ILE A 50 12.84 -3.68 -3.28
C ILE A 50 13.03 -3.37 -1.80
N TYR A 51 13.23 -2.09 -1.49
CA TYR A 51 13.26 -1.57 -0.13
C TYR A 51 12.03 -0.68 0.10
N ILE A 52 11.21 -1.03 1.10
CA ILE A 52 10.10 -0.18 1.52
C ILE A 52 10.65 0.84 2.51
N THR A 53 10.93 2.05 2.05
CA THR A 53 11.51 3.13 2.87
C THR A 53 10.47 3.83 3.74
N GLU A 54 9.20 3.82 3.34
CA GLU A 54 8.09 4.39 4.09
C GLU A 54 6.85 3.49 4.00
N ASN A 55 6.27 3.18 5.15
CA ASN A 55 4.95 2.57 5.28
C ASN A 55 4.37 3.02 6.62
N GLY A 56 3.15 3.57 6.64
CA GLY A 56 2.58 4.11 7.87
C GLY A 56 1.20 4.72 7.66
N VAL A 57 0.55 5.06 8.78
CA VAL A 57 -0.78 5.66 8.79
C VAL A 57 -0.92 6.74 9.85
N SER A 58 -1.51 7.86 9.44
CA SER A 58 -1.92 8.94 10.34
C SER A 58 -3.23 8.59 11.06
N ALA A 59 -3.42 9.06 12.29
CA ALA A 59 -4.68 8.89 13.02
C ALA A 59 -5.03 10.19 13.76
N ARG A 60 -6.33 10.43 14.02
CA ARG A 60 -6.83 11.59 14.77
C ARG A 60 -7.26 11.16 16.16
N ASN A 61 -7.03 12.02 17.15
CA ASN A 61 -7.50 11.83 18.53
C ASN A 61 -7.12 10.48 19.15
N VAL A 62 -5.90 10.00 18.86
CA VAL A 62 -5.40 8.72 19.36
C VAL A 62 -4.70 8.86 20.70
N SER A 63 -4.86 7.86 21.56
CA SER A 63 -4.03 7.67 22.75
C SER A 63 -2.69 7.03 22.35
N LEU A 64 -1.77 6.89 23.32
CA LEU A 64 -0.54 6.11 23.12
C LEU A 64 -0.83 4.63 22.82
N GLU A 65 -1.96 4.11 23.33
CA GLU A 65 -2.50 2.78 23.02
C GLU A 65 -3.20 2.79 21.65
N ASP A 66 -2.44 3.02 20.58
CA ASP A 66 -2.95 3.18 19.21
C ASP A 66 -3.16 1.84 18.51
N THR A 67 -4.23 1.14 18.88
CA THR A 67 -4.61 -0.15 18.29
C THR A 67 -4.88 -0.07 16.78
N TYR A 68 -5.30 1.09 16.29
CA TYR A 68 -5.51 1.34 14.86
C TYR A 68 -4.19 1.27 14.08
N ARG A 69 -3.14 1.97 14.54
CA ARG A 69 -1.82 1.92 13.90
C ARG A 69 -1.16 0.55 14.08
N ILE A 70 -1.35 -0.11 15.22
CA ILE A 70 -0.89 -1.50 15.42
C ILE A 70 -1.51 -2.42 14.36
N SER A 71 -2.84 -2.37 14.21
CA SER A 71 -3.55 -3.20 13.23
C SER A 71 -3.13 -2.89 11.79
N TYR A 72 -2.90 -1.61 11.46
CA TYR A 72 -2.36 -1.21 10.15
C TYR A 72 -1.03 -1.92 9.85
N TYR A 73 -0.05 -1.83 10.77
CA TYR A 73 1.26 -2.43 10.54
C TYR A 73 1.19 -3.95 10.45
N GLN A 74 0.43 -4.61 11.33
CA GLN A 74 0.23 -6.06 11.26
C GLN A 74 -0.31 -6.50 9.90
N GLN A 75 -1.33 -5.81 9.39
CA GLN A 75 -1.95 -6.16 8.11
C GLN A 75 -1.01 -5.88 6.93
N TYR A 76 -0.34 -4.72 6.88
CA TYR A 76 0.55 -4.36 5.77
C TYR A 76 1.80 -5.23 5.73
N ILE A 77 2.42 -5.51 6.88
CA ILE A 77 3.56 -6.43 6.97
C ILE A 77 3.15 -7.83 6.50
N ASN A 78 1.98 -8.32 6.91
CA ASN A 78 1.47 -9.62 6.44
C ASN A 78 1.28 -9.65 4.92
N GLU A 79 0.77 -8.59 4.30
CA GLU A 79 0.60 -8.54 2.84
C GLU A 79 1.95 -8.48 2.10
N VAL A 80 2.96 -7.80 2.67
CA VAL A 80 4.33 -7.83 2.14
C VAL A 80 4.93 -9.25 2.22
N LEU A 81 4.76 -9.94 3.35
CA LEU A 81 5.24 -11.31 3.53
C LEU A 81 4.59 -12.28 2.52
N LYS A 82 3.27 -12.21 2.32
CA LYS A 82 2.57 -12.99 1.27
C LYS A 82 3.11 -12.70 -0.13
N GLY A 83 3.44 -11.43 -0.41
CA GLY A 83 4.07 -11.03 -1.66
C GLY A 83 5.41 -11.72 -1.87
N ARG A 84 6.23 -11.83 -0.82
CA ARG A 84 7.52 -12.55 -0.86
C ARG A 84 7.34 -14.05 -1.08
N GLU A 85 6.45 -14.71 -0.35
CA GLU A 85 6.28 -16.17 -0.45
C GLU A 85 5.77 -16.62 -1.83
N THR A 86 4.93 -15.81 -2.48
CA THR A 86 4.40 -16.10 -3.82
C THR A 86 5.52 -16.12 -4.89
N THR A 87 6.71 -15.56 -4.61
CA THR A 87 7.82 -15.49 -5.57
C THR A 87 8.67 -16.76 -5.67
N HIS A 88 8.59 -17.70 -4.73
CA HIS A 88 9.48 -18.86 -4.70
C HIS A 88 8.99 -20.10 -5.45
N PHE A 89 7.79 -20.09 -6.03
CA PHE A 89 7.25 -21.27 -6.72
C PHE A 89 7.46 -21.32 -8.24
N SER A 90 8.02 -20.29 -8.90
CA SER A 90 8.15 -20.28 -10.38
C SER A 90 9.54 -20.64 -10.93
N HIS A 91 10.37 -21.38 -10.17
CA HIS A 91 11.72 -21.76 -10.66
C HIS A 91 12.15 -23.21 -10.37
N ARG A 92 11.22 -24.13 -10.08
CA ARG A 92 11.54 -25.56 -9.89
C ARG A 92 10.56 -26.54 -10.53
N ALA A 93 10.26 -26.32 -11.80
CA ALA A 93 9.82 -27.37 -12.70
C ALA A 93 10.28 -26.93 -14.09
N ASP A 94 11.43 -27.47 -14.52
CA ASP A 94 11.91 -27.55 -15.92
C ASP A 94 13.41 -27.92 -15.89
N LEU A 95 13.71 -29.13 -15.37
CA LEU A 95 14.87 -29.97 -15.70
C LEU A 95 14.51 -31.43 -15.43
#